data_AF-A0A946PHM0-F1
#
_entry.id   AF-A0A946PHM0-F1
#
_cell.length_a   1.000
_cell.length_b   1.000
_cell.length_c   1.000
_cell.angle_alpha   90.00
_cell.angle_beta   90.00
_cell.angle_gamma   90.00
#
_symmetry.space_group_name_H-M   'P 1'
#
loop_
_entity.id
_entity.type
_entity.pdbx_description
1 polymer ?
#
loop_
_entity_poly.entity_id
_entity_poly.type
_entity_poly.pdbx_seq_one_letter_code
_entity_poly.pdbx_strand_id
1 'polypeptide(L)'
;MRKYYSSLVFILLIILTNILVSFTDFSLDLTADGKHSISEETIKTLEKVDDIVFIKVYLEGDFPAEFKHLQSEVLNLLSSFKTIADDNLEFEFINPNEGRIEKEKVDLYKQLVKQGLAPTDIEIKKAGSSINQIIFPGAIIYYKDKEIAVNFL
;
A
#
# COMPACT_ATOMS: atom_id res chain seq x y z
N MET A 1 -22.76 -5.85 -11.68
CA MET A 1 -22.06 -4.64 -11.17
C MET A 1 -21.83 -4.62 -9.65
N ARG A 2 -22.79 -5.03 -8.78
CA ARG A 2 -22.58 -5.13 -7.31
C ARG A 2 -21.51 -6.14 -6.84
N LYS A 3 -21.30 -7.22 -7.60
CA LYS A 3 -20.41 -8.34 -7.21
C LYS A 3 -18.91 -7.95 -7.15
N TYR A 4 -18.47 -7.12 -8.10
CA TYR A 4 -17.06 -6.68 -8.19
C TYR A 4 -16.71 -5.54 -7.22
N TYR A 5 -17.68 -4.71 -6.84
CA TYR A 5 -17.51 -3.74 -5.75
C TYR A 5 -17.26 -4.46 -4.42
N SER A 6 -17.93 -5.59 -4.20
CA SER A 6 -17.68 -6.44 -3.02
C SER A 6 -16.26 -6.98 -3.00
N SER A 7 -15.70 -7.42 -4.13
CA SER A 7 -14.34 -7.98 -4.19
C SER A 7 -13.24 -6.93 -3.96
N LEU A 8 -13.36 -5.72 -4.52
CA LEU A 8 -12.42 -4.63 -4.31
C LEU A 8 -12.46 -4.06 -2.89
N VAL A 9 -13.66 -3.90 -2.33
CA VAL A 9 -13.83 -3.50 -0.91
C VAL A 9 -13.30 -4.59 0.02
N PHE A 10 -13.39 -5.87 -0.36
CA PHE A 10 -12.84 -6.97 0.41
C PHE A 10 -11.31 -7.00 0.36
N ILE A 11 -10.68 -6.75 -0.80
CA ILE A 11 -9.22 -6.60 -0.92
C ILE A 11 -8.72 -5.42 -0.08
N LEU A 12 -9.41 -4.28 -0.13
CA LEU A 12 -9.14 -3.12 0.72
C LEU A 12 -9.25 -3.47 2.21
N LEU A 13 -10.31 -4.17 2.61
CA LEU A 13 -10.53 -4.60 3.99
C LEU A 13 -9.41 -5.55 4.46
N ILE A 14 -8.96 -6.46 3.61
CA ILE A 14 -7.87 -7.40 3.91
C ILE A 14 -6.56 -6.64 4.15
N ILE A 15 -6.22 -5.67 3.28
CA ILE A 15 -5.02 -4.83 3.45
C ILE A 15 -5.08 -4.09 4.80
N LEU A 16 -6.22 -3.46 5.11
CA LEU A 16 -6.42 -2.73 6.37
C LEU A 16 -6.36 -3.63 7.61
N THR A 17 -6.98 -4.82 7.56
CA THR A 17 -6.92 -5.76 8.69
C THR A 17 -5.52 -6.32 8.93
N ASN A 18 -4.72 -6.54 7.87
CA ASN A 18 -3.35 -7.02 8.03
C ASN A 18 -2.46 -5.98 8.70
N ILE A 19 -2.63 -4.71 8.35
CA ILE A 19 -1.94 -3.58 9.00
C ILE A 19 -2.36 -3.47 10.47
N LEU A 20 -3.65 -3.59 10.78
CA LEU A 20 -4.15 -3.51 12.16
C LEU A 20 -3.65 -4.66 13.05
N VAL A 21 -3.52 -5.87 12.51
CA VAL A 21 -2.99 -7.04 13.25
C VAL A 21 -1.50 -6.86 13.58
N SER A 22 -0.74 -6.04 12.84
CA SER A 22 0.64 -5.68 13.16
C SER A 22 0.78 -4.92 14.51
N PHE A 23 -0.30 -4.29 15.00
CA PHE A 23 -0.30 -3.49 16.23
C PHE A 23 -0.84 -4.22 17.47
N THR A 24 -1.27 -5.48 17.35
CA THR A 24 -1.81 -6.25 18.48
C THR A 24 -1.15 -7.62 18.57
N ASP A 25 -0.57 -7.95 19.73
CA ASP A 25 0.02 -9.26 20.06
C ASP A 25 -1.06 -10.37 20.23
N PHE A 26 -2.09 -10.40 19.38
CA PHE A 26 -3.12 -11.43 19.38
C PHE A 26 -2.74 -12.55 18.42
N SER A 27 -1.92 -13.46 18.93
CA SER A 27 -1.45 -14.66 18.24
C SER A 27 -2.50 -15.78 18.29
N LEU A 28 -3.44 -15.75 17.34
CA LEU A 28 -4.05 -16.99 16.84
C LEU A 28 -3.00 -17.68 15.95
N ASP A 29 -2.54 -18.84 16.39
CA ASP A 29 -1.54 -19.66 15.71
C ASP A 29 -2.05 -20.07 14.32
N LEU A 30 -1.64 -19.30 13.30
CA LEU A 30 -2.09 -19.41 11.91
C LEU A 30 -0.90 -19.47 10.96
N THR A 31 0.04 -20.33 11.31
CA THR A 31 1.30 -20.50 10.62
C THR A 31 1.94 -21.82 11.01
N ALA A 32 2.88 -22.32 10.22
CA ALA A 32 3.94 -23.11 10.82
C ALA A 32 4.98 -22.23 11.58
N ASP A 33 4.98 -20.91 11.37
CA ASP A 33 5.65 -19.87 12.19
C ASP A 33 5.00 -18.43 12.16
N GLY A 34 4.35 -18.03 13.24
CA GLY A 34 3.29 -17.00 13.49
C GLY A 34 3.03 -15.71 12.69
N LYS A 35 3.53 -15.44 11.47
CA LYS A 35 3.33 -14.15 10.79
C LYS A 35 2.84 -14.22 9.32
N HIS A 36 1.69 -13.58 9.07
CA HIS A 36 1.14 -13.18 7.75
C HIS A 36 0.73 -14.29 6.74
N SER A 37 -0.14 -15.22 7.13
CA SER A 37 -0.82 -16.06 6.11
C SER A 37 -1.93 -15.29 5.38
N ILE A 38 -1.79 -15.23 4.05
CA ILE A 38 -2.81 -14.74 3.12
C ILE A 38 -4.02 -15.69 3.20
N SER A 39 -5.22 -15.16 3.44
CA SER A 39 -6.42 -15.99 3.58
C SER A 39 -6.71 -16.79 2.29
N GLU A 40 -7.29 -17.99 2.42
CA GLU A 40 -7.70 -18.78 1.25
C GLU A 40 -8.67 -18.00 0.34
N GLU A 41 -9.49 -17.14 0.92
CA GLU A 41 -10.41 -16.26 0.22
C GLU A 41 -9.65 -15.22 -0.62
N THR A 42 -8.54 -14.69 -0.12
CA THR A 42 -7.66 -13.78 -0.85
C THR A 42 -6.99 -14.51 -2.02
N ILE A 43 -6.46 -15.72 -1.80
CA ILE A 43 -5.85 -16.55 -2.85
C ILE A 43 -6.86 -16.81 -3.96
N LYS A 44 -8.04 -17.32 -3.62
CA LYS A 44 -9.14 -17.58 -4.57
C LYS A 44 -9.62 -16.32 -5.30
N THR A 45 -9.40 -15.14 -4.72
CA THR A 45 -9.75 -13.87 -5.37
C THR A 45 -8.66 -13.45 -6.35
N LEU A 46 -7.39 -13.55 -5.96
CA LEU A 46 -6.22 -13.25 -6.79
C LEU A 46 -6.14 -14.20 -8.01
N GLU A 47 -6.42 -15.48 -7.84
CA GLU A 47 -6.47 -16.47 -8.95
C GLU A 47 -7.61 -16.21 -9.96
N LYS A 48 -8.64 -15.45 -9.56
CA LYS A 48 -9.81 -15.13 -10.41
C LYS A 48 -9.71 -13.76 -11.07
N VAL A 49 -8.59 -13.07 -10.87
CA VAL A 49 -8.30 -11.83 -11.57
C VAL A 49 -8.13 -12.15 -13.04
N ASP A 50 -8.98 -11.54 -13.88
CA ASP A 50 -9.07 -11.78 -15.33
C ASP A 50 -8.43 -10.64 -16.16
N ASP A 51 -7.80 -9.68 -15.50
CA ASP A 51 -7.13 -8.51 -16.09
C ASP A 51 -6.10 -7.94 -15.11
N ILE A 52 -5.12 -7.20 -15.58
CA ILE A 52 -3.98 -6.76 -14.76
C ILE A 52 -4.46 -5.80 -13.65
N VAL A 53 -4.15 -6.17 -12.40
CA VAL A 53 -4.25 -5.27 -11.24
C VAL A 53 -2.93 -4.53 -11.12
N PHE A 54 -2.95 -3.21 -11.23
CA PHE A 54 -1.78 -2.36 -11.07
C PHE A 54 -1.85 -1.55 -9.79
N ILE A 55 -0.81 -1.59 -8.96
CA ILE A 55 -0.81 -0.92 -7.65
C ILE A 55 0.33 0.10 -7.58
N LYS A 56 -0.02 1.37 -7.41
CA LYS A 56 0.95 2.45 -7.13
C LYS A 56 1.05 2.69 -5.64
N VAL A 57 2.19 2.41 -5.03
CA VAL A 57 2.45 2.60 -3.60
C VAL A 57 3.27 3.87 -3.39
N TYR A 58 2.75 4.85 -2.67
CA TYR A 58 3.42 6.15 -2.45
C TYR A 58 4.30 6.15 -1.20
N LEU A 59 5.08 5.08 -1.05
CA LEU A 59 5.87 4.80 0.14
C LEU A 59 7.31 4.46 -0.25
N GLU A 60 7.92 5.27 -1.12
CA GLU A 60 9.34 5.20 -1.47
C GLU A 60 10.10 6.43 -0.97
N GLY A 61 11.28 6.22 -0.39
CA GLY A 61 12.15 7.31 0.07
C GLY A 61 12.95 6.99 1.32
N ASP A 62 13.70 7.97 1.81
CA ASP A 62 14.48 7.84 3.04
C ASP A 62 13.62 8.17 4.26
N PHE A 63 12.96 7.15 4.80
CA PHE A 63 12.04 7.34 5.93
C PHE A 63 12.66 7.01 7.31
N PRO A 64 12.04 7.48 8.40
CA PRO A 64 12.28 6.98 9.75
C PRO A 64 12.00 5.47 9.87
N ALA A 65 12.48 4.86 10.96
CA ALA A 65 12.40 3.42 11.17
C ALA A 65 10.97 2.87 11.05
N GLU A 66 9.98 3.57 11.61
CA GLU A 66 8.57 3.18 11.60
C GLU A 66 8.01 3.06 10.17
N PHE A 67 8.30 4.03 9.31
CA PHE A 67 7.84 4.04 7.92
C PHE A 67 8.66 3.14 7.01
N LYS A 68 9.95 2.92 7.31
CA LYS A 68 10.76 1.87 6.64
C LYS A 68 10.22 0.47 6.94
N HIS A 69 9.76 0.24 8.17
CA HIS A 69 9.11 -1.01 8.53
C HIS A 69 7.81 -1.18 7.74
N LEU A 70 6.93 -0.17 7.73
CA LEU A 70 5.70 -0.18 6.92
C LEU A 70 5.97 -0.44 5.43
N GLN A 71 6.97 0.22 4.84
CA GLN A 71 7.40 -0.01 3.46
C GLN A 71 7.77 -1.46 3.21
N SER A 72 8.56 -2.05 4.12
CA SER A 72 9.01 -3.45 4.01
C SER A 72 7.83 -4.43 4.11
N GLU A 73 6.89 -4.19 5.03
CA GLU A 73 5.69 -5.02 5.19
C GLU A 73 4.80 -4.97 3.94
N VAL A 74 4.55 -3.78 3.41
CA VAL A 74 3.75 -3.61 2.17
C VAL A 74 4.45 -4.27 0.98
N LEU A 75 5.77 -4.13 0.86
CA LEU A 75 6.55 -4.76 -0.21
C LEU A 75 6.48 -6.29 -0.12
N ASN A 76 6.66 -6.86 1.07
CA ASN A 76 6.58 -8.30 1.28
C ASN A 76 5.18 -8.84 0.94
N LEU A 77 4.13 -8.12 1.35
CA LEU A 77 2.75 -8.47 1.06
C LEU A 77 2.46 -8.47 -0.45
N LEU A 78 2.81 -7.38 -1.15
CA LEU A 78 2.56 -7.26 -2.59
C LEU A 78 3.40 -8.24 -3.41
N SER A 79 4.62 -8.53 -2.98
CA SER A 79 5.47 -9.57 -3.59
C SER A 79 4.84 -10.97 -3.45
N SER A 80 4.26 -11.26 -2.29
CA SER A 80 3.54 -12.52 -2.06
C SER A 80 2.29 -12.60 -2.95
N PHE A 81 1.54 -11.51 -3.09
CA PHE A 81 0.38 -11.44 -3.99
C PHE A 81 0.79 -11.61 -5.46
N LYS A 82 1.89 -11.00 -5.89
CA LYS A 82 2.42 -11.15 -7.25
C LYS A 82 2.77 -12.60 -7.55
N THR A 83 3.36 -13.31 -6.58
CA THR A 83 3.68 -14.74 -6.74
C THR A 83 2.44 -15.62 -6.92
N ILE A 84 1.29 -15.22 -6.35
CA ILE A 84 0.01 -15.94 -6.45
C ILE A 84 -0.74 -15.56 -7.75
N ALA A 85 -0.77 -14.28 -8.09
CA ALA A 85 -1.51 -13.75 -9.24
C ALA A 85 -0.74 -13.80 -10.57
N ASP A 86 0.57 -14.08 -10.51
CA ASP A 86 1.50 -14.13 -11.65
C ASP A 86 1.45 -12.82 -12.48
N ASP A 87 1.28 -12.91 -13.80
CA ASP A 87 1.21 -11.76 -14.71
C ASP A 87 0.00 -10.83 -14.47
N ASN A 88 -0.98 -11.23 -13.64
CA ASN A 88 -2.17 -10.44 -13.37
C ASN A 88 -2.02 -9.41 -12.24
N LEU A 89 -0.84 -9.32 -11.61
CA LEU A 89 -0.57 -8.31 -10.60
C LEU A 89 0.80 -7.64 -10.79
N GLU A 90 0.76 -6.33 -10.91
CA GLU A 90 1.93 -5.48 -11.03
C GLU A 90 1.87 -4.35 -10.01
N PHE A 91 3.02 -3.92 -9.49
CA PHE A 91 3.09 -2.84 -8.53
C PHE A 91 4.38 -2.03 -8.66
N GLU A 92 4.31 -0.75 -8.30
CA GLU A 92 5.46 0.15 -8.23
C GLU A 92 5.44 0.99 -6.95
N PHE A 93 6.62 1.26 -6.42
CA PHE A 93 6.84 2.16 -5.30
C PHE A 93 7.29 3.53 -5.83
N ILE A 94 6.63 4.60 -5.39
CA ILE A 94 6.77 5.95 -5.93
C ILE A 94 7.14 6.92 -4.82
N ASN A 95 8.17 7.72 -5.05
CA ASN A 95 8.52 8.85 -4.21
C ASN A 95 7.91 10.13 -4.78
N PRO A 96 6.83 10.69 -4.19
CA PRO A 96 6.22 11.92 -4.70
C PRO A 96 7.11 13.16 -4.50
N ASN A 97 8.19 13.05 -3.73
CA ASN A 97 9.11 14.13 -3.39
C ASN A 97 10.36 14.20 -4.27
N GLU A 98 10.68 13.14 -5.02
CA GLU A 98 11.92 13.02 -5.79
C GLU A 98 11.82 13.69 -7.16
N GLY A 99 12.90 14.38 -7.58
CA GLY A 99 13.09 14.84 -8.96
C GLY A 99 12.13 15.92 -9.46
N ARG A 100 11.30 16.52 -8.60
CA ARG A 100 10.26 17.50 -8.97
C ARG A 100 10.54 18.90 -8.46
N ILE A 101 10.20 19.91 -9.28
CA ILE A 101 10.16 21.31 -8.83
C ILE A 101 8.96 21.54 -7.91
N GLU A 102 9.03 22.56 -7.05
CA GLU A 102 8.04 22.81 -5.99
C GLU A 102 6.59 22.87 -6.50
N LYS A 103 6.38 23.54 -7.64
CA LYS A 103 5.04 23.64 -8.26
C LYS A 103 4.47 22.27 -8.65
N GLU A 104 5.30 21.41 -9.23
CA GLU A 104 4.89 20.06 -9.65
C GLU A 104 4.58 19.16 -8.46
N LYS A 105 5.30 19.33 -7.33
CA LYS A 105 5.00 18.62 -6.08
C LYS A 105 3.63 18.99 -5.56
N VAL A 106 3.34 20.29 -5.48
CA VAL A 106 2.04 20.79 -5.01
C VAL A 106 0.90 20.28 -5.88
N ASP A 107 1.06 20.27 -7.20
CA ASP A 107 0.03 19.78 -8.11
C ASP A 107 -0.16 18.27 -7.99
N LEU A 108 0.92 17.49 -7.83
CA LEU A 108 0.84 16.06 -7.55
C LEU A 108 0.11 15.79 -6.23
N TYR A 109 0.46 16.49 -5.15
CA TYR A 109 -0.18 16.31 -3.84
C TYR A 109 -1.69 16.56 -3.92
N LYS A 110 -2.12 17.62 -4.62
CA LYS A 110 -3.55 17.88 -4.85
C LYS A 110 -4.23 16.73 -5.59
N GLN A 111 -3.55 16.13 -6.57
CA GLN A 111 -4.08 14.97 -7.29
C GLN A 111 -4.23 13.77 -6.37
N LEU A 112 -3.22 13.45 -5.56
CA LEU A 112 -3.26 12.33 -4.60
C LEU A 112 -4.39 12.50 -3.59
N VAL A 113 -4.55 13.71 -3.03
CA VAL A 113 -5.67 14.04 -2.15
C VAL A 113 -7.01 13.88 -2.85
N LYS A 114 -7.13 14.35 -4.10
CA LYS A 114 -8.35 14.20 -4.90
C LYS A 114 -8.69 12.73 -5.18
N GLN A 115 -7.68 11.88 -5.35
CA GLN A 115 -7.85 10.44 -5.51
C GLN A 115 -8.21 9.73 -4.20
N GLY A 116 -8.07 10.41 -3.05
CA GLY A 116 -8.48 9.91 -1.73
C GLY A 116 -7.33 9.50 -0.80
N LEU A 117 -6.08 9.80 -1.17
CA LEU A 117 -4.93 9.59 -0.28
C LEU A 117 -4.79 10.72 0.72
N ALA A 118 -4.46 10.36 1.96
CA ALA A 118 -4.22 11.30 3.05
C ALA A 118 -2.71 11.60 3.17
N PRO A 119 -2.31 12.89 3.19
CA PRO A 119 -0.93 13.25 3.48
C PRO A 119 -0.61 13.05 4.97
N THR A 120 0.66 12.83 5.28
CA THR A 120 1.18 12.77 6.65
C THR A 120 2.56 13.40 6.70
N ASP A 121 2.83 14.15 7.77
CA ASP A 121 4.14 14.74 8.04
C ASP A 121 5.02 13.75 8.79
N ILE A 122 6.27 13.60 8.34
CA ILE A 122 7.28 12.79 9.02
C ILE A 122 8.53 13.62 9.29
N GLU A 123 9.21 13.30 10.40
CA GLU A 123 10.49 13.91 10.76
C GLU A 123 11.65 13.00 10.34
N ILE A 124 12.42 13.41 9.34
CA ILE A 124 13.59 12.67 8.85
C ILE A 124 14.85 13.23 9.52
N LYS A 125 15.55 12.38 10.29
CA LYS A 125 16.82 12.74 10.92
C LYS A 125 17.98 12.56 9.93
N LYS A 126 18.63 13.65 9.51
CA LYS A 126 19.83 13.65 8.66
C LYS A 126 20.98 14.40 9.33
N ALA A 127 22.07 13.68 9.63
CA ALA A 127 23.38 14.22 10.01
C ALA A 127 23.36 15.42 10.99
N GLY A 128 22.54 15.35 12.04
CA GLY A 128 22.42 16.40 13.07
C GLY A 128 21.33 17.44 12.83
N SER A 129 20.55 17.33 11.76
CA SER A 129 19.36 18.12 11.47
C SER A 129 18.11 17.23 11.33
N SER A 130 16.96 17.77 11.72
CA SER A 130 15.65 17.15 11.48
C SER A 130 14.93 17.93 10.39
N ILE A 131 14.43 17.22 9.38
CA ILE A 131 13.68 17.80 8.26
C ILE A 131 12.27 17.23 8.32
N ASN A 132 11.28 18.11 8.31
CA ASN A 132 9.88 17.70 8.13
C ASN A 132 9.61 17.50 6.64
N GLN A 133 9.01 16.37 6.30
CA GLN A 133 8.64 16.02 4.94
C GLN A 133 7.22 15.47 4.89
N ILE A 134 6.44 15.92 3.90
CA ILE A 134 5.12 15.36 3.62
C ILE A 134 5.28 14.07 2.81
N ILE A 135 4.57 13.03 3.24
CA ILE A 135 4.46 11.75 2.54
C ILE A 135 2.98 11.35 2.38
N PHE A 136 2.72 10.35 1.55
CA PHE A 136 1.39 9.81 1.31
C PHE A 136 1.41 8.31 1.58
N PRO A 137 1.32 7.86 2.84
CA PRO A 137 1.46 6.46 3.21
C PRO A 137 0.22 5.67 2.80
N GLY A 138 0.15 5.33 1.52
CA GLY A 138 -0.97 4.65 0.91
C GLY A 138 -0.68 4.20 -0.51
N ALA A 139 -1.67 3.55 -1.11
CA ALA A 139 -1.59 3.04 -2.47
C ALA A 139 -2.85 3.36 -3.27
N ILE A 140 -2.70 3.47 -4.58
CA ILE A 140 -3.82 3.52 -5.53
C ILE A 140 -3.82 2.23 -6.32
N ILE A 141 -4.93 1.50 -6.23
CA ILE A 141 -5.16 0.22 -6.90
C ILE A 141 -5.97 0.49 -8.16
N TYR A 142 -5.43 0.10 -9.30
CA TYR A 142 -6.06 0.18 -10.61
C TYR A 142 -6.46 -1.22 -11.07
N TYR A 143 -7.71 -1.34 -11.52
CA TYR A 143 -8.20 -2.58 -12.12
C TYR A 143 -9.32 -2.24 -13.10
N LYS A 144 -9.09 -2.50 -14.40
CA LYS A 144 -9.95 -2.05 -15.50
C LYS A 144 -10.19 -0.54 -15.40
N ASP A 145 -11.44 -0.09 -15.51
CA ASP A 145 -11.81 1.33 -15.44
C ASP A 145 -11.97 1.85 -14.00
N LYS A 146 -11.47 1.13 -12.99
CA LYS A 146 -11.63 1.49 -11.58
C LYS A 146 -10.30 1.81 -10.92
N GLU A 147 -10.33 2.85 -10.11
CA GLU A 147 -9.26 3.19 -9.17
C GLU A 147 -9.82 3.25 -7.75
N ILE A 148 -9.04 2.78 -6.78
CA ILE A 148 -9.35 2.89 -5.34
C ILE A 148 -8.09 3.32 -4.61
N ALA A 149 -8.21 4.40 -3.83
CA ALA A 149 -7.17 4.81 -2.89
C ALA A 149 -7.30 4.06 -1.56
N VAL A 150 -6.16 3.62 -1.04
CA VAL A 150 -6.01 2.92 0.24
C VAL A 150 -5.02 3.69 1.09
N ASN A 151 -5.42 4.11 2.27
CA ASN A 151 -4.52 4.71 3.26
C ASN A 151 -4.06 3.63 4.23
N PHE A 152 -2.79 3.65 4.62
CA PHE A 152 -2.20 2.66 5.52
C PHE A 152 -2.21 3.08 7.00
N LEU A 153 -2.59 4.33 7.26
CA LEU A 153 -2.69 4.92 8.60
C LEU A 153 -4.15 5.10 9.03
#